data_AF-A0A7S3AUD3-F1
#
_entry.id   AF-A0A7S3AUD3-F1
#
_cell.length_a   1.000
_cell.length_b   1.000
_cell.length_c   1.000
_cell.angle_alpha   90.00
_cell.angle_beta   90.00
_cell.angle_gamma   90.00
#
_symmetry.space_group_name_H-M   'P 1'
#
loop_
_entity.id
_entity.type
_entity.pdbx_description
1 polymer ?
#
loop_
_entity_poly.entity_id
_entity_poly.type
_entity_poly.pdbx_seq_one_letter_code
_entity_poly.pdbx_strand_id
1 'polypeptide(L)'
;VWSFWQVAERRVTRKLDEFSNCVWLVLVSMSGVGFGDLVPQSLAGRMVSTAAIVWGTLLAILLVLVVMRGSELSKSESRVDKMLELTRERRRMKQSAAFYIQAAWTAYLERLQRSQSGFSTSPLMGNEPLHADPKFCFSMRRFRALRKTLSNPDDDVQLIFKELLDSRTRLEGRLRDVEEKLDEMDAKFEHNIAAMNELLQKNLKYLKHVAS
;
A
#
# COMPACT_ATOMS: atom_id res chain seq x y z
N VAL A 1 25.33 -9.09 -32.00
CA VAL A 1 25.95 -8.98 -30.66
C VAL A 1 26.67 -10.27 -30.27
N TRP A 2 26.04 -11.43 -30.34
CA TRP A 2 26.64 -12.73 -30.00
C TRP A 2 27.83 -13.17 -30.88
N SER A 3 27.77 -12.94 -32.19
CA SER A 3 28.84 -13.34 -33.13
C SER A 3 30.13 -12.52 -32.97
N PHE A 4 30.02 -11.28 -32.48
CA PHE A 4 31.16 -10.40 -32.24
C PHE A 4 31.94 -10.79 -30.99
N TRP A 5 31.27 -11.47 -30.06
CA TRP A 5 31.82 -11.87 -28.77
C TRP A 5 32.79 -13.05 -28.89
N GLN A 6 32.45 -14.05 -29.71
CA GLN A 6 33.32 -15.19 -30.00
C GLN A 6 34.63 -14.80 -30.72
N VAL A 7 34.61 -13.71 -31.51
CA VAL A 7 35.77 -13.27 -32.29
C VAL A 7 36.77 -12.48 -31.43
N ALA A 8 36.31 -11.79 -30.38
CA ALA A 8 37.15 -10.95 -29.55
C ALA A 8 38.03 -11.72 -28.55
N GLU A 9 37.57 -12.89 -28.07
CA GLU A 9 38.23 -13.59 -26.96
C GLU A 9 39.14 -14.76 -27.37
N ARG A 10 39.01 -15.24 -28.63
CA ARG A 10 39.82 -16.31 -29.24
C ARG A 10 41.35 -16.11 -29.22
N ARG A 11 41.85 -14.90 -28.93
CA ARG A 11 43.29 -14.58 -29.04
C ARG A 11 44.05 -14.59 -27.72
N VAL A 12 43.40 -14.73 -26.56
CA VAL A 12 44.05 -14.42 -25.27
C VAL A 12 44.01 -15.55 -24.23
N THR A 13 43.00 -16.43 -24.17
CA THR A 13 42.97 -17.52 -23.15
C THR A 13 42.30 -18.81 -23.63
N ARG A 14 43.04 -19.93 -23.65
CA ARG A 14 42.55 -21.28 -24.03
C ARG A 14 41.33 -21.78 -23.23
N LYS A 15 41.09 -21.25 -22.03
CA LYS A 15 39.97 -21.65 -21.15
C LYS A 15 38.62 -21.03 -21.54
N LEU A 16 38.63 -19.91 -22.28
CA LEU A 16 37.41 -19.24 -22.77
C LEU A 16 37.10 -19.58 -24.24
N ASP A 17 37.87 -20.48 -24.86
CA ASP A 17 37.56 -20.95 -26.22
C ASP A 17 36.32 -21.87 -26.25
N GLU A 18 35.99 -22.49 -25.12
CA GLU A 18 34.77 -23.28 -24.94
C GLU A 18 33.57 -22.37 -24.68
N PHE A 19 32.59 -22.44 -25.58
CA PHE A 19 31.32 -21.71 -25.50
C PHE A 19 30.60 -21.89 -24.14
N SER A 20 30.74 -23.06 -23.51
CA SER A 20 30.16 -23.35 -22.19
C SER A 20 30.74 -22.47 -21.07
N ASN A 21 32.05 -22.30 -21.02
CA ASN A 21 32.73 -21.51 -19.98
C ASN A 21 32.43 -20.01 -20.15
N CYS A 22 32.30 -19.62 -21.40
CA CYS A 22 31.81 -18.32 -21.83
C CYS A 22 30.38 -18.04 -21.32
N VAL A 23 29.42 -18.94 -21.59
CA VAL A 23 28.04 -18.77 -21.10
C VAL A 23 27.99 -18.74 -19.57
N TRP A 24 28.76 -19.61 -18.91
CA TRP A 24 28.91 -19.63 -17.45
C TRP A 24 29.40 -18.29 -16.89
N LEU A 25 30.47 -17.73 -17.47
CA LEU A 25 31.00 -16.43 -17.08
C LEU A 25 29.95 -15.32 -17.18
N VAL A 26 29.20 -15.28 -18.29
CA VAL A 26 28.18 -14.26 -18.52
C VAL A 26 27.03 -14.42 -17.52
N LEU A 27 26.57 -15.64 -17.25
CA LEU A 27 25.50 -15.91 -16.29
C LEU A 27 25.90 -15.51 -14.86
N VAL A 28 27.11 -15.87 -14.42
CA VAL A 28 27.65 -15.52 -13.09
C VAL A 28 27.88 -14.01 -12.95
N SER A 29 28.22 -13.33 -14.04
CA SER A 29 28.38 -11.88 -14.07
C SER A 29 27.03 -11.17 -14.03
N MET A 30 26.05 -11.63 -14.81
CA MET A 30 24.70 -11.05 -14.85
C MET A 30 23.92 -11.25 -13.55
N SER A 31 24.17 -12.34 -12.83
CA SER A 31 23.58 -12.57 -11.50
C SER A 31 24.19 -11.71 -10.41
N GLY A 32 25.30 -11.01 -10.69
CA GLY A 32 26.01 -10.17 -9.71
C GLY A 32 26.78 -10.98 -8.64
N VAL A 33 26.88 -12.30 -8.79
CA VAL A 33 27.58 -13.17 -7.83
C VAL A 33 29.10 -13.05 -7.98
N GLY A 34 29.61 -13.10 -9.22
CA GLY A 34 31.02 -12.84 -9.52
C GLY A 34 32.02 -13.73 -8.77
N PHE A 35 31.96 -15.06 -8.95
CA PHE A 35 32.86 -16.01 -8.29
C PHE A 35 34.36 -15.76 -8.56
N GLY A 36 34.70 -15.11 -9.67
CA GLY A 36 36.09 -14.76 -10.01
C GLY A 36 36.95 -15.95 -10.49
N ASP A 37 36.32 -17.10 -10.74
CA ASP A 37 36.93 -18.31 -11.31
C ASP A 37 37.37 -18.13 -12.76
N LEU A 38 36.62 -17.32 -13.51
CA LEU A 38 36.90 -16.91 -14.88
C LEU A 38 36.81 -15.37 -14.95
N VAL A 39 37.85 -14.72 -15.50
CA VAL A 39 37.90 -13.24 -15.62
C VAL A 39 38.44 -12.87 -17.00
N PRO A 40 37.74 -12.01 -17.77
CA PRO A 40 38.24 -11.55 -19.06
C PRO A 40 39.46 -10.65 -18.86
N GLN A 41 40.60 -11.08 -19.40
CA GLN A 41 41.85 -10.31 -19.35
C GLN A 41 41.96 -9.29 -20.50
N SER A 42 41.12 -9.43 -21.54
CA SER A 42 41.11 -8.52 -22.68
C SER A 42 40.29 -7.25 -22.41
N LEU A 43 40.72 -6.10 -22.95
CA LEU A 43 39.98 -4.84 -22.84
C LEU A 43 38.56 -4.98 -23.42
N ALA A 44 38.41 -5.66 -24.56
CA ALA A 44 37.12 -5.91 -25.19
C ALA A 44 36.20 -6.80 -24.33
N GLY A 45 36.73 -7.86 -23.73
CA GLY A 45 35.96 -8.75 -22.85
C GLY A 45 35.46 -8.02 -21.59
N ARG A 46 36.29 -7.13 -21.03
CA ARG A 46 35.90 -6.28 -19.88
C ARG A 46 34.79 -5.30 -20.22
N MET A 47 34.80 -4.69 -21.41
CA MET A 47 33.74 -3.78 -21.86
C MET A 47 32.41 -4.51 -22.09
N VAL A 48 32.47 -5.75 -22.56
CA VAL A 48 31.26 -6.55 -22.76
C VAL A 48 30.71 -7.08 -21.44
N SER A 49 31.57 -7.50 -20.50
CA SER A 49 31.13 -7.95 -19.18
C SER A 49 30.44 -6.82 -18.41
N THR A 50 30.98 -5.59 -18.46
CA THR A 50 30.32 -4.43 -17.83
C THR A 50 29.00 -4.10 -18.50
N ALA A 51 28.90 -4.14 -19.84
CA ALA A 51 27.64 -3.93 -20.55
C ALA A 51 26.58 -4.99 -20.19
N ALA A 52 26.97 -6.26 -20.05
CA ALA A 52 26.07 -7.34 -19.65
C ALA A 52 25.57 -7.16 -18.21
N ILE A 53 26.43 -6.72 -17.29
CA ILE A 53 26.05 -6.40 -15.91
C ILE A 53 25.03 -5.25 -15.89
N VAL A 54 25.30 -4.16 -16.62
CA VAL A 54 24.36 -3.02 -16.71
C VAL A 54 23.01 -3.46 -17.29
N TRP A 55 23.01 -4.33 -18.29
CA TRP A 55 21.76 -4.85 -18.86
C TRP A 55 21.00 -5.74 -17.87
N GLY A 56 21.72 -6.60 -17.14
CA GLY A 56 21.15 -7.46 -16.10
C GLY A 56 20.52 -6.65 -14.96
N THR A 57 21.20 -5.60 -14.48
CA THR A 57 20.69 -4.74 -13.41
C THR A 57 19.48 -3.92 -13.86
N LEU A 58 19.48 -3.38 -15.09
CA LEU A 58 18.32 -2.69 -15.64
C LEU A 58 17.08 -3.60 -15.68
N LEU A 59 17.23 -4.85 -16.11
CA LEU A 59 16.14 -5.83 -16.13
C LEU A 59 15.66 -6.19 -14.71
N ALA A 60 16.57 -6.36 -13.75
CA ALA A 60 16.22 -6.63 -12.37
C ALA A 60 15.43 -5.47 -11.73
N ILE A 61 15.86 -4.22 -11.96
CA ILE A 61 15.17 -3.02 -11.49
C ILE A 61 13.77 -2.94 -12.09
N LEU A 62 13.64 -3.16 -13.41
CA LEU A 62 12.33 -3.17 -14.07
C LEU A 62 11.39 -4.23 -13.48
N LEU A 63 11.89 -5.44 -13.20
CA LEU A 63 11.11 -6.50 -12.58
C LEU A 63 10.63 -6.11 -11.17
N VAL A 64 11.51 -5.54 -10.35
CA VAL A 64 11.15 -5.03 -9.02
C VAL A 64 10.09 -3.93 -9.13
N LEU A 65 10.23 -2.99 -10.06
CA LEU A 65 9.24 -1.92 -10.29
C LEU A 65 7.86 -2.47 -10.65
N VAL A 66 7.80 -3.47 -11.53
CA VAL A 66 6.53 -4.13 -11.90
C VAL A 66 5.89 -4.81 -10.71
N VAL A 67 6.66 -5.55 -9.92
CA VAL A 67 6.18 -6.21 -8.69
C VAL A 67 5.68 -5.17 -7.67
N MET A 68 6.41 -4.08 -7.48
CA MET A 68 6.00 -3.00 -6.58
C MET A 68 4.67 -2.38 -7.01
N ARG A 69 4.50 -2.07 -8.30
CA ARG A 69 3.23 -1.58 -8.85
C ARG A 69 2.10 -2.59 -8.64
N GLY A 70 2.33 -3.87 -8.92
CA GLY A 70 1.34 -4.92 -8.65
C GLY A 70 0.95 -5.02 -7.17
N SER A 71 1.92 -4.87 -6.26
CA SER A 71 1.68 -4.86 -4.82
C SER A 71 0.90 -3.64 -4.35
N GLU A 72 1.06 -2.49 -5.00
CA GLU A 72 0.33 -1.26 -4.69
C GLU A 72 -1.16 -1.39 -5.04
N LEU A 73 -1.47 -1.99 -6.19
CA LEU A 73 -2.84 -2.33 -6.54
C LEU A 73 -3.46 -3.29 -5.50
N SER A 74 -2.76 -4.37 -5.13
CA SER A 74 -3.25 -5.32 -4.13
C SER A 74 -3.50 -4.68 -2.74
N LYS A 75 -2.67 -3.70 -2.34
CA LYS A 75 -2.89 -2.92 -1.12
C LYS A 75 -4.16 -2.07 -1.20
N SER A 76 -4.45 -1.48 -2.36
CA SER A 76 -5.67 -0.69 -2.56
C SER A 76 -6.94 -1.56 -2.53
N GLU A 77 -6.87 -2.77 -3.08
CA GLU A 77 -7.95 -3.77 -3.01
C GLU A 77 -8.21 -4.22 -1.56
N SER A 78 -7.15 -4.50 -0.78
CA SER A 78 -7.28 -4.86 0.63
C SER A 78 -7.99 -3.77 1.46
N ARG A 79 -7.81 -2.50 1.09
CA ARG A 79 -8.51 -1.37 1.74
C ARG A 79 -10.00 -1.41 1.44
N VAL A 80 -10.38 -1.71 0.20
CA VAL A 80 -11.78 -1.85 -0.22
C VAL A 80 -12.43 -3.05 0.47
N ASP A 81 -11.74 -4.19 0.55
CA ASP A 81 -12.25 -5.38 1.25
C ASP A 81 -12.53 -5.11 2.73
N LYS A 82 -11.61 -4.42 3.43
CA LYS A 82 -11.83 -3.99 4.81
C LYS A 82 -13.01 -3.02 4.93
N MET A 83 -13.21 -2.13 3.96
CA MET A 83 -14.35 -1.22 3.95
C MET A 83 -15.68 -1.95 3.69
N LEU A 84 -15.66 -2.96 2.83
CA LEU A 84 -16.80 -3.83 2.55
C LEU A 84 -17.20 -4.65 3.78
N GLU A 85 -16.22 -5.20 4.49
CA GLU A 85 -16.46 -5.95 5.74
C GLU A 85 -17.11 -5.06 6.80
N LEU A 86 -16.55 -3.87 7.05
CA LEU A 86 -17.14 -2.89 7.98
C LEU A 86 -18.56 -2.48 7.57
N THR A 87 -18.81 -2.32 6.26
CA THR A 87 -20.13 -1.98 5.75
C THR A 87 -21.12 -3.12 5.94
N ARG A 88 -20.70 -4.38 5.72
CA ARG A 88 -21.51 -5.58 5.94
C ARG A 88 -21.88 -5.72 7.42
N GLU A 89 -20.93 -5.57 8.32
CA GLU A 89 -21.17 -5.68 9.76
C GLU A 89 -22.10 -4.56 10.28
N ARG A 90 -21.89 -3.32 9.81
CA ARG A 90 -22.79 -2.20 10.15
C ARG A 90 -24.22 -2.45 9.62
N ARG A 91 -24.38 -3.05 8.44
CA ARG A 91 -25.70 -3.46 7.91
C ARG A 91 -26.33 -4.56 8.76
N ARG A 92 -25.58 -5.59 9.16
CA ARG A 92 -26.05 -6.67 10.03
C ARG A 92 -26.55 -6.14 11.38
N MET A 93 -25.83 -5.17 11.97
CA MET A 93 -26.27 -4.51 13.19
C MET A 93 -27.59 -3.76 13.03
N LYS A 94 -27.72 -2.97 11.96
CA LYS A 94 -28.97 -2.25 11.66
C LYS A 94 -30.15 -3.21 11.45
N GLN A 95 -29.93 -4.31 10.73
CA GLN A 95 -30.95 -5.34 10.52
C GLN A 95 -31.35 -6.04 11.83
N SER A 96 -30.38 -6.42 12.67
CA SER A 96 -30.66 -7.04 13.97
C SER A 96 -31.36 -6.08 14.92
N ALA A 97 -31.04 -4.78 14.89
CA ALA A 97 -31.73 -3.76 15.67
C ALA A 97 -33.18 -3.58 15.23
N ALA A 98 -33.42 -3.52 13.91
CA ALA A 98 -34.77 -3.43 13.36
C ALA A 98 -35.64 -4.63 13.79
N PHE A 99 -35.08 -5.85 13.70
CA PHE A 99 -35.78 -7.07 14.13
C PHE A 99 -36.07 -7.07 15.64
N TYR A 100 -35.13 -6.58 16.46
CA TYR A 100 -35.34 -6.41 17.90
C TYR A 100 -36.49 -5.45 18.22
N ILE A 101 -36.51 -4.27 17.58
CA ILE A 101 -37.56 -3.27 17.77
C ILE A 101 -38.93 -3.80 17.30
N GLN A 102 -38.97 -4.49 16.16
CA GLN A 102 -40.20 -5.11 15.66
C GLN A 102 -40.75 -6.16 16.63
N ALA A 103 -39.89 -7.04 17.14
CA ALA A 103 -40.29 -8.04 18.13
C ALA A 103 -40.76 -7.41 19.45
N ALA A 104 -40.13 -6.31 19.87
CA ALA A 104 -40.56 -5.55 21.06
C ALA A 104 -41.94 -4.93 20.86
N TRP A 105 -42.19 -4.37 19.67
CA TRP A 105 -43.47 -3.75 19.31
C TRP A 105 -44.61 -4.77 19.23
N THR A 106 -44.38 -5.93 18.60
CA THR A 106 -45.40 -6.99 18.52
C THR A 106 -45.76 -7.55 19.89
N ALA A 107 -44.78 -7.78 20.76
CA ALA A 107 -45.00 -8.24 22.13
C ALA A 107 -45.83 -7.23 22.95
N TYR A 108 -45.62 -5.94 22.71
CA TYR A 108 -46.41 -4.88 23.33
C TYR A 108 -47.86 -4.86 22.83
N LEU A 109 -48.07 -5.01 21.52
CA LEU A 109 -49.41 -4.99 20.91
C LEU A 109 -50.27 -6.19 21.32
N GLU A 110 -49.69 -7.40 21.40
CA GLU A 110 -50.39 -8.61 21.89
C GLU A 110 -50.91 -8.44 23.33
N ARG A 111 -50.16 -7.70 24.18
CA ARG A 111 -50.59 -7.35 25.53
C ARG A 111 -51.82 -6.45 25.54
N LEU A 112 -51.85 -5.43 24.68
CA LEU A 112 -52.99 -4.52 24.56
C LEU A 112 -54.25 -5.27 24.11
N GLN A 113 -54.13 -6.20 23.16
CA GLN A 113 -55.25 -7.02 22.68
C GLN A 113 -55.78 -7.98 23.77
N ARG A 114 -54.90 -8.68 24.50
CA ARG A 114 -55.32 -9.54 25.63
C ARG A 114 -56.04 -8.77 26.73
N SER A 115 -55.66 -7.52 26.96
CA SER A 115 -56.33 -6.64 27.93
C SER A 115 -57.75 -6.24 27.51
N GLN A 116 -58.08 -6.25 26.22
CA GLN A 116 -59.44 -5.96 25.74
C GLN A 116 -60.34 -7.18 25.65
N SER A 117 -59.79 -8.38 25.38
CA SER A 117 -60.56 -9.61 25.21
C SER A 117 -60.90 -10.37 26.51
N GLY A 118 -60.33 -9.98 27.67
CA GLY A 118 -60.51 -10.69 28.94
C GLY A 118 -61.49 -10.03 29.92
N PHE A 119 -62.79 -10.38 29.84
CA PHE A 119 -63.75 -10.22 30.95
C PHE A 119 -63.62 -11.37 31.96
N SER A 120 -62.42 -11.63 32.49
CA SER A 120 -62.25 -12.66 33.52
C SER A 120 -61.35 -12.18 34.64
N THR A 121 -62.02 -12.05 35.78
CA THR A 121 -61.54 -11.80 37.13
C THR A 121 -60.41 -12.76 37.49
N SER A 122 -59.18 -12.28 37.47
CA SER A 122 -58.05 -12.86 38.22
C SER A 122 -57.13 -11.70 38.59
N PRO A 123 -56.89 -11.43 39.89
CA PRO A 123 -56.15 -10.26 40.31
C PRO A 123 -54.68 -10.40 39.93
N LEU A 124 -54.22 -9.44 39.12
CA LEU A 124 -52.90 -8.79 39.23
C LEU A 124 -51.75 -9.69 39.74
N MET A 125 -51.23 -10.55 38.87
CA MET A 125 -49.80 -10.85 38.90
C MET A 125 -49.12 -9.89 37.92
N GLY A 126 -49.10 -8.61 38.28
CA GLY A 126 -48.64 -7.46 37.48
C GLY A 126 -47.13 -7.40 37.24
N ASN A 127 -46.44 -8.53 37.25
CA ASN A 127 -44.98 -8.59 37.33
C ASN A 127 -44.35 -9.47 36.26
N GLU A 128 -45.13 -10.07 35.35
CA GLU A 128 -44.53 -10.91 34.33
C GLU A 128 -43.67 -10.02 33.41
N PRO A 129 -42.34 -10.17 33.41
CA PRO A 129 -41.49 -9.23 32.73
C PRO A 129 -41.75 -9.34 31.22
N LEU A 130 -41.56 -8.24 30.49
CA LEU A 130 -41.58 -8.20 29.01
C LEU A 130 -40.71 -9.32 28.36
N HIS A 131 -39.83 -9.93 29.17
CA HIS A 131 -39.01 -11.10 28.91
C HIS A 131 -39.74 -12.45 28.76
N ALA A 132 -41.05 -12.55 28.98
CA ALA A 132 -41.76 -13.83 28.85
C ALA A 132 -41.92 -14.28 27.38
N ASP A 133 -41.94 -13.35 26.42
CA ASP A 133 -42.10 -13.67 25.00
C ASP A 133 -40.78 -14.23 24.41
N PRO A 134 -40.73 -15.51 23.99
CA PRO A 134 -39.52 -16.15 23.48
C PRO A 134 -38.98 -15.46 22.22
N LYS A 135 -39.84 -14.84 21.40
CA LYS A 135 -39.41 -14.13 20.18
C LYS A 135 -38.65 -12.85 20.50
N PHE A 136 -39.14 -12.08 21.47
CA PHE A 136 -38.48 -10.87 21.97
C PHE A 136 -37.15 -11.20 22.67
N CYS A 137 -37.14 -12.22 23.54
CA CYS A 137 -35.92 -12.65 24.21
C CYS A 137 -34.85 -13.14 23.23
N PHE A 138 -35.24 -13.86 22.18
CA PHE A 138 -34.32 -14.32 21.14
C PHE A 138 -33.74 -13.16 20.33
N SER A 139 -34.58 -12.21 19.88
CA SER A 139 -34.13 -11.04 19.12
C SER A 139 -33.21 -10.13 19.96
N MET A 140 -33.50 -9.96 21.25
CA MET A 140 -32.68 -9.20 22.18
C MET A 140 -31.33 -9.86 22.45
N ARG A 141 -31.31 -11.19 22.68
CA ARG A 141 -30.06 -11.94 22.87
C ARG A 141 -29.20 -11.89 21.61
N ARG A 142 -29.79 -12.04 20.43
CA ARG A 142 -29.08 -11.95 19.14
C ARG A 142 -28.47 -10.56 18.92
N PHE A 143 -29.22 -9.49 19.18
CA PHE A 143 -28.71 -8.12 19.08
C PHE A 143 -27.59 -7.85 20.11
N ARG A 144 -27.75 -8.29 21.37
CA ARG A 144 -26.72 -8.14 22.40
C ARG A 144 -25.45 -8.94 22.09
N ALA A 145 -25.58 -10.17 21.58
CA ALA A 145 -24.45 -10.99 21.17
C ALA A 145 -23.66 -10.31 20.04
N LEU A 146 -24.36 -9.83 19.01
CA LEU A 146 -23.75 -9.11 17.88
C LEU A 146 -23.10 -7.78 18.30
N ARG A 147 -23.73 -7.06 19.24
CA ARG A 147 -23.14 -5.85 19.83
C ARG A 147 -21.89 -6.16 20.63
N LYS A 148 -21.87 -7.27 21.37
CA LYS A 148 -20.72 -7.66 22.21
C LYS A 148 -19.53 -8.08 21.36
N THR A 149 -19.75 -8.77 20.24
CA THR A 149 -18.68 -9.11 19.29
C THR A 149 -18.05 -7.88 18.64
N LEU A 150 -18.84 -6.83 18.41
CA LEU A 150 -18.36 -5.54 17.87
C LEU A 150 -17.81 -4.58 18.93
N SER A 151 -18.07 -4.85 20.20
CA SER A 151 -17.62 -4.06 21.36
C SER A 151 -16.48 -4.79 22.07
N ASN A 152 -15.74 -5.64 21.36
CA ASN A 152 -14.49 -6.15 21.89
C ASN A 152 -13.50 -4.98 21.93
N PRO A 153 -12.84 -4.73 23.08
CA PRO A 153 -11.86 -3.64 23.20
C PRO A 153 -10.70 -3.78 22.21
N ASP A 154 -10.46 -5.01 21.72
CA ASP A 154 -9.47 -5.27 20.68
C ASP A 154 -9.85 -4.61 19.34
N ASP A 155 -11.13 -4.51 18.99
CA ASP A 155 -11.60 -3.83 17.77
C ASP A 155 -11.44 -2.32 17.87
N ASP A 156 -11.63 -1.72 19.06
CA ASP A 156 -11.37 -0.30 19.27
C ASP A 156 -9.86 0.00 19.18
N VAL A 157 -9.02 -0.87 19.74
CA VAL A 157 -7.56 -0.77 19.58
C VAL A 157 -7.16 -0.94 18.11
N GLN A 158 -7.76 -1.88 17.39
CA GLN A 158 -7.54 -2.09 15.95
C GLN A 158 -8.02 -0.88 15.13
N LEU A 159 -9.15 -0.28 15.50
CA LEU A 159 -9.71 0.90 14.84
C LEU A 159 -8.81 2.12 15.05
N ILE A 160 -8.37 2.35 16.29
CA ILE A 160 -7.43 3.41 16.65
C ILE A 160 -6.09 3.20 15.94
N PHE A 161 -5.57 1.97 15.91
CA PHE A 161 -4.33 1.64 15.23
C PHE A 161 -4.45 1.84 13.71
N LYS A 162 -5.60 1.50 13.13
CA LYS A 162 -5.91 1.74 11.72
C LYS A 162 -6.02 3.23 11.40
N GLU A 163 -6.65 4.02 12.26
CA GLU A 163 -6.77 5.47 12.10
C GLU A 163 -5.41 6.18 12.29
N LEU A 164 -4.57 5.68 13.20
CA LEU A 164 -3.18 6.09 13.38
C LEU A 164 -2.32 5.77 12.14
N LEU A 165 -2.45 4.56 11.60
CA LEU A 165 -1.75 4.16 10.37
C LEU A 165 -2.19 5.01 9.18
N ASP A 166 -3.48 5.28 9.03
CA ASP A 166 -4.00 6.13 7.95
C ASP A 166 -3.49 7.57 8.11
N SER A 167 -3.52 8.10 9.32
CA SER A 167 -2.96 9.43 9.65
C SER A 167 -1.46 9.52 9.34
N ARG A 168 -0.69 8.47 9.65
CA ARG A 168 0.75 8.37 9.29
C ARG A 168 0.95 8.44 7.78
N THR A 169 0.22 7.63 7.00
CA THR A 169 0.34 7.66 5.54
C THR A 169 -0.03 9.02 4.94
N ARG A 170 -1.02 9.71 5.52
CA ARG A 170 -1.42 11.07 5.13
C ARG A 170 -0.32 12.09 5.40
N LEU A 171 0.34 11.98 6.55
CA LEU A 171 1.46 12.84 6.92
C LEU A 171 2.65 12.62 6.00
N GLU A 172 2.97 11.36 5.67
CA GLU A 172 4.05 11.04 4.72
C GLU A 172 3.81 11.62 3.33
N GLY A 173 2.56 11.57 2.83
CA GLY A 173 2.19 12.22 1.56
C GLY A 173 2.39 13.74 1.60
N ARG A 174 1.94 14.40 2.67
CA ARG A 174 2.15 15.85 2.85
C ARG A 174 3.64 16.20 2.99
N LEU A 175 4.45 15.31 3.58
CA LEU A 175 5.89 15.51 3.70
C LEU A 175 6.56 15.48 2.32
N ARG A 176 6.17 14.53 1.46
CA ARG A 176 6.64 14.46 0.07
C ARG A 176 6.28 15.70 -0.73
N ASP A 177 5.05 16.19 -0.63
CA ASP A 177 4.64 17.43 -1.32
C ASP A 177 5.47 18.64 -0.85
N VAL A 178 5.84 18.67 0.44
CA VAL A 178 6.71 19.73 0.98
C VAL A 178 8.14 19.59 0.48
N GLU A 179 8.65 18.38 0.41
CA GLU A 179 9.99 18.08 -0.13
C GLU A 179 10.09 18.45 -1.62
N GLU A 180 9.08 18.12 -2.43
CA GLU A 180 9.01 18.51 -3.85
C GLU A 180 8.97 20.03 -4.03
N LYS A 181 8.24 20.77 -3.16
CA LYS A 181 8.26 22.24 -3.18
C LYS A 181 9.60 22.84 -2.78
N LEU A 182 10.33 22.17 -1.89
CA LEU A 182 11.68 22.57 -1.49
C LEU A 182 12.64 22.41 -2.68
N ASP A 183 12.60 21.28 -3.38
CA ASP A 183 13.39 21.05 -4.58
C ASP A 183 13.06 22.07 -5.69
N GLU A 184 11.77 22.40 -5.89
CA GLU A 184 11.37 23.42 -6.86
C GLU A 184 11.87 24.82 -6.48
N MET A 185 11.90 25.12 -5.19
CA MET A 185 12.41 26.40 -4.67
C MET A 185 13.94 26.48 -4.81
N ASP A 186 14.66 25.40 -4.51
CA ASP A 186 16.12 25.34 -4.69
C ASP A 186 16.50 25.48 -6.18
N ALA A 187 15.75 24.86 -7.09
CA ALA A 187 15.94 25.06 -8.52
C ALA A 187 15.72 26.53 -8.95
N LYS A 188 14.72 27.21 -8.38
CA LYS A 188 14.48 28.65 -8.61
C LYS A 188 15.61 29.52 -8.06
N PHE A 189 16.17 29.17 -6.90
CA PHE A 189 17.32 29.88 -6.33
C PHE A 189 18.55 29.77 -7.22
N GLU A 190 18.90 28.56 -7.67
CA GLU A 190 20.02 28.32 -8.58
C GLU A 190 19.85 29.09 -9.91
N HIS A 191 18.64 29.07 -10.47
CA HIS A 191 18.34 29.85 -11.68
C HIS A 191 18.55 31.37 -11.44
N ASN A 192 18.11 31.90 -10.30
CA ASN A 192 18.25 33.31 -9.98
C ASN A 192 19.73 33.71 -9.75
N ILE A 193 20.52 32.85 -9.09
CA ILE A 193 21.96 33.04 -8.90
C ILE A 193 22.66 33.09 -10.27
N ALA A 194 22.35 32.16 -11.17
CA ALA A 194 22.92 32.11 -12.51
C ALA A 194 22.60 33.38 -13.32
N ALA A 195 21.34 33.82 -13.31
CA ALA A 195 20.91 35.04 -14.00
C ALA A 195 21.62 36.29 -13.45
N MET A 196 21.76 36.40 -12.12
CA MET A 196 22.47 37.50 -11.48
C MET A 196 23.96 37.51 -11.85
N ASN A 197 24.60 36.35 -11.89
CA ASN A 197 26.00 36.22 -12.31
C ASN A 197 26.20 36.63 -13.78
N GLU A 198 25.26 36.27 -14.66
CA GLU A 198 25.30 36.66 -16.08
C GLU A 198 25.17 38.18 -16.27
N LEU A 199 24.31 38.84 -15.49
CA LEU A 199 24.19 40.31 -15.49
C LEU A 199 25.47 40.98 -14.99
N LEU A 200 26.09 40.45 -13.94
CA LEU A 200 27.38 40.91 -13.42
C LEU A 200 28.49 40.80 -14.49
N GLN A 201 28.58 39.66 -15.17
CA GLN A 201 29.51 39.42 -16.28
C GLN A 201 29.29 40.41 -17.43
N LYS A 202 28.03 40.68 -17.81
CA LYS A 202 27.69 41.69 -18.83
C LYS A 202 28.15 43.08 -18.41
N ASN A 203 27.82 43.52 -17.19
CA ASN A 203 28.22 44.83 -16.68
C ASN A 203 29.74 44.98 -16.62
N LEU A 204 30.47 43.95 -16.18
CA LEU A 204 31.93 43.95 -16.18
C LEU A 204 32.52 44.07 -17.59
N LYS A 205 31.95 43.38 -18.59
CA LYS A 205 32.37 43.52 -20.00
C LYS A 205 32.11 44.93 -20.54
N TYR A 206 30.94 45.51 -20.25
CA TYR A 206 30.62 46.88 -20.64
C TYR A 206 31.61 47.89 -20.07
N LEU A 207 31.92 47.81 -18.76
CA LEU A 207 32.90 48.69 -18.12
C LEU A 207 34.29 48.56 -18.74
N LYS A 208 34.71 47.34 -19.08
CA LYS A 208 36.01 47.09 -19.71
C LYS A 208 36.11 47.70 -21.10
N HIS A 209 35.00 47.74 -21.84
CA HIS A 209 34.92 48.30 -23.19
C HIS A 209 34.84 49.84 -23.21
N VAL A 210 34.34 50.45 -22.14
CA VAL A 210 34.28 51.91 -21.95
C VAL A 210 35.62 52.46 -21.44
N ALA A 211 36.39 51.65 -20.70
CA ALA A 211 37.69 52.03 -20.15
C ALA A 211 38.87 51.87 -21.12
N SER A 212 38.67 51.23 -22.29
CA SER A 212 39.65 51.09 -23.38
C SER A 212 39.44 52.14 -24.46
#